data_AF-B6Y7J3-F1
#
_entry.id   AF-B6Y7J3-F1
#
_cell.length_a   1.000
_cell.length_b   1.000
_cell.length_c   1.000
_cell.angle_alpha   90.00
_cell.angle_beta   90.00
_cell.angle_gamma   90.00
#
_symmetry.space_group_name_H-M   'P 1'
#
loop_
_entity.id
_entity.type
_entity.pdbx_description
1 polymer ?
#
loop_
_entity_poly.entity_id
_entity_poly.type
_entity_poly.pdbx_seq_one_letter_code
_entity_poly.pdbx_strand_id
1 'polypeptide(L)'
;MTLNAYYNRFNPDKEYEKSLFLAGRGLQSAELNETQEYALSKLKGIGDAIFRDGDVITGSNCIIDRETGKVTLEGGKIYLRGAVRKVEKEEFTIPLSTIVRIGVYYVESTITELEDENLRDPAIGTRNYQEVGAARLKVSTIWSYQAEGVTTNASGEFYPIYNIENGVLIEHSPPPQANIVTTALARYDKEANGSYVVNGLEVMFLQKKEGEGGKKIFVINEGKAHVDGYEIELPHSIRVSFDEDPDIKSVESEPHTFQPNSQRVMELKVNDFPISEIKKVDITVQKTITVTHGSSTMFFKFFICIILQLYPTI
;
A
#
# COMPACT_ATOMS: atom_id res chain seq x y z
N MET A 1 -18.33 -4.67 32.67
CA MET A 1 -18.98 -4.68 33.99
C MET A 1 -19.26 -3.23 34.36
N THR A 2 -20.49 -2.86 34.72
CA THR A 2 -20.82 -1.49 35.14
C THR A 2 -20.42 -1.29 36.60
N LEU A 3 -19.60 -0.27 36.90
CA LEU A 3 -19.22 0.06 38.27
C LEU A 3 -20.42 0.58 39.06
N ASN A 4 -20.74 -0.09 40.17
CA ASN A 4 -21.77 0.39 41.10
C ASN A 4 -21.29 1.66 41.82
N ALA A 5 -22.18 2.64 41.99
CA ALA A 5 -21.89 3.94 42.64
C ALA A 5 -20.74 4.76 42.00
N TYR A 6 -20.38 4.47 40.74
CA TYR A 6 -19.53 5.33 39.94
C TYR A 6 -20.37 6.42 39.28
N TYR A 7 -20.01 7.68 39.54
CA TYR A 7 -20.67 8.85 38.96
C TYR A 7 -19.65 9.63 38.14
N ASN A 8 -20.01 9.95 36.90
CA ASN A 8 -19.28 10.89 36.06
C ASN A 8 -20.31 11.65 35.24
N ARG A 9 -20.37 12.97 35.41
CA ARG A 9 -21.37 13.84 34.75
C ARG A 9 -20.74 14.72 33.68
N PHE A 10 -19.52 14.40 33.26
CA PHE A 10 -18.87 15.06 32.13
C PHE A 10 -19.77 14.98 30.90
N ASN A 11 -19.99 16.12 30.26
CA ASN A 11 -20.75 16.23 29.03
C ASN A 11 -20.11 17.31 28.16
N PRO A 12 -19.54 16.96 26.98
CA PRO A 12 -18.90 17.93 26.11
C PRO A 12 -19.87 19.00 25.58
N ASP A 13 -21.15 18.67 25.39
CA ASP A 13 -22.17 19.59 24.83
C ASP A 13 -22.53 20.73 25.78
N LYS A 14 -22.16 20.61 27.07
CA LYS A 14 -22.41 21.66 28.08
C LYS A 14 -21.30 22.70 28.14
N GLU A 15 -20.18 22.48 27.44
CA GLU A 15 -19.05 23.42 27.35
C GLU A 15 -18.51 23.87 28.72
N TYR A 16 -18.54 22.97 29.72
CA TYR A 16 -17.93 23.24 31.02
C TYR A 16 -16.40 23.12 30.93
N GLU A 17 -15.69 24.19 31.29
CA GLU A 17 -14.24 24.29 31.12
C GLU A 17 -13.44 23.66 32.29
N LYS A 18 -13.98 23.76 33.51
CA LYS A 18 -13.38 23.27 34.76
C LYS A 18 -14.39 23.22 35.91
N SER A 19 -14.12 22.36 36.90
CA SER A 19 -14.84 22.35 38.18
C SER A 19 -14.39 23.48 39.10
N LEU A 20 -15.34 24.17 39.75
CA LEU A 20 -15.08 25.23 40.72
C LEU A 20 -15.36 24.72 42.13
N PHE A 21 -14.33 24.26 42.83
CA PHE A 21 -14.45 23.73 44.19
C PHE A 21 -14.75 24.85 45.20
N LEU A 22 -15.85 24.70 45.93
CA LEU A 22 -16.30 25.68 46.93
C LEU A 22 -15.81 25.28 48.33
N ALA A 23 -15.26 26.25 49.05
CA ALA A 23 -14.83 26.04 50.44
C ALA A 23 -16.01 25.63 51.35
N GLY A 24 -15.73 24.77 52.32
CA GLY A 24 -16.72 24.27 53.29
C GLY A 24 -17.67 23.20 52.77
N ARG A 25 -17.52 22.74 51.52
CA ARG A 25 -18.27 21.59 50.96
C ARG A 25 -17.37 20.36 50.86
N GLY A 26 -17.97 19.17 51.04
CA GLY A 26 -17.27 17.90 50.83
C GLY A 26 -17.04 17.64 49.35
N LEU A 27 -15.84 17.17 49.01
CA LEU A 27 -15.48 16.79 47.65
C LEU A 27 -16.27 15.55 47.20
N GLN A 28 -16.79 15.57 45.97
CA GLN A 28 -17.52 14.43 45.40
C GLN A 28 -16.58 13.59 44.51
N SER A 29 -16.73 12.27 44.56
CA SER A 29 -16.03 11.36 43.62
C SER A 29 -16.32 11.71 42.16
N ALA A 30 -17.56 12.13 41.86
CA ALA A 30 -17.96 12.60 40.55
C ALA A 30 -17.11 13.78 40.05
N GLU A 31 -16.77 14.74 40.92
CA GLU A 31 -15.98 15.91 40.53
C GLU A 31 -14.53 15.53 40.17
N LEU A 32 -13.98 14.49 40.83
CA LEU A 32 -12.66 13.94 40.51
C LEU A 32 -12.67 13.13 39.20
N ASN A 33 -13.74 12.40 38.93
CA ASN A 33 -13.91 11.69 37.67
C ASN A 33 -14.07 12.67 36.50
N GLU A 34 -14.88 13.72 36.67
CA GLU A 34 -15.06 14.79 35.69
C GLU A 34 -13.74 15.53 35.40
N THR A 35 -12.92 15.77 36.44
CA THR A 35 -11.61 16.42 36.27
C THR A 35 -10.68 15.62 35.34
N GLN A 36 -10.72 14.28 35.42
CA GLN A 36 -9.96 13.41 34.51
C GLN A 36 -10.47 13.55 33.07
N GLU A 37 -11.79 13.52 32.86
CA GLU A 37 -12.39 13.66 31.53
C GLU A 37 -12.14 15.05 30.91
N TYR A 38 -12.22 16.13 31.68
CA TYR A 38 -11.89 17.47 31.17
C TYR A 38 -10.47 17.53 30.64
N ALA A 39 -9.51 16.96 31.38
CA ALA A 39 -8.12 16.91 30.96
C ALA A 39 -7.94 16.04 29.69
N LEU A 40 -8.53 14.84 29.68
CA LEU A 40 -8.45 13.92 28.56
C LEU A 40 -9.12 14.49 27.29
N SER A 41 -10.26 15.15 27.43
CA SER A 41 -10.97 15.79 26.31
C SER A 41 -10.14 16.91 25.67
N LYS A 42 -9.50 17.76 26.48
CA LYS A 42 -8.61 18.81 25.96
C LYS A 42 -7.36 18.24 25.27
N LEU A 43 -6.76 17.22 25.86
CA LEU A 43 -5.60 16.52 25.26
C LEU A 43 -5.99 15.82 23.95
N LYS A 44 -7.17 15.19 23.92
CA LYS A 44 -7.75 14.61 22.72
C LYS A 44 -7.94 15.66 21.63
N GLY A 45 -8.50 16.84 21.96
CA GLY A 45 -8.66 17.92 20.98
C GLY A 45 -7.33 18.37 20.34
N ILE A 46 -6.24 18.43 21.12
CA ILE A 46 -4.90 18.74 20.59
C ILE A 46 -4.37 17.60 19.71
N GLY A 47 -4.52 16.36 20.16
CA GLY A 47 -4.04 15.20 19.42
C GLY A 47 -4.81 14.96 18.12
N ASP A 48 -6.14 15.07 18.14
CA ASP A 48 -7.03 14.92 16.99
C ASP A 48 -6.81 16.03 15.93
N ALA A 49 -6.25 17.17 16.33
CA ALA A 49 -5.84 18.22 15.40
C ALA A 49 -4.60 17.85 14.57
N ILE A 50 -3.82 16.85 15.02
CA ILE A 50 -2.56 16.42 14.39
C ILE A 50 -2.72 15.03 13.78
N PHE A 51 -3.35 14.11 14.50
CA PHE A 51 -3.45 12.70 14.18
C PHE A 51 -4.90 12.27 14.01
N ARG A 52 -5.11 11.27 13.16
CA ARG A 52 -6.38 10.57 13.00
C ARG A 52 -6.32 9.22 13.69
N ASP A 53 -7.49 8.73 14.09
CA ASP A 53 -7.61 7.38 14.62
C ASP A 53 -7.14 6.36 13.56
N GLY A 54 -6.15 5.55 13.92
CA GLY A 54 -5.50 4.58 13.04
C GLY A 54 -4.13 5.04 12.53
N ASP A 55 -3.72 6.28 12.77
CA ASP A 55 -2.40 6.77 12.36
C ASP A 55 -1.28 6.02 13.10
N VAL A 56 -0.31 5.52 12.34
CA VAL A 56 0.89 4.88 12.87
C VAL A 56 1.90 5.97 13.27
N ILE A 57 2.26 6.00 14.56
CA ILE A 57 3.19 6.99 15.11
C ILE A 57 4.64 6.50 14.99
N THR A 58 4.88 5.23 15.35
CA THR A 58 6.21 4.59 15.25
C THR A 58 6.06 3.08 15.14
N GLY A 59 6.81 2.43 14.24
CA GLY A 59 6.82 0.97 14.09
C GLY A 59 5.54 0.46 13.41
N SER A 60 4.99 -0.65 13.91
CA SER A 60 3.74 -1.25 13.41
C SER A 60 3.73 -1.67 11.94
N ASN A 61 4.91 -1.82 11.33
CA ASN A 61 5.04 -2.21 9.92
C ASN A 61 4.32 -3.53 9.63
N CYS A 62 3.61 -3.57 8.51
CA CYS A 62 2.88 -4.74 8.02
C CYS A 62 3.64 -5.37 6.86
N ILE A 63 4.18 -6.58 7.07
CA ILE A 63 4.87 -7.36 6.05
C ILE A 63 3.96 -8.53 5.66
N ILE A 64 3.74 -8.71 4.35
CA ILE A 64 2.85 -9.75 3.81
C ILE A 64 3.65 -10.67 2.89
N ASP A 65 3.60 -11.97 3.19
CA ASP A 65 4.05 -13.02 2.28
C ASP A 65 2.92 -13.35 1.29
N ARG A 66 3.17 -13.07 0.00
CA ARG A 66 2.19 -13.24 -1.08
C ARG A 66 1.99 -14.68 -1.52
N GLU A 67 2.87 -15.59 -1.14
CA GLU A 67 2.73 -17.02 -1.47
C GLU A 67 1.85 -17.73 -0.44
N THR A 68 2.01 -17.38 0.84
CA THR A 68 1.34 -18.06 1.96
C THR A 68 0.17 -17.27 2.54
N GLY A 69 0.07 -15.97 2.26
CA GLY A 69 -0.89 -15.07 2.92
C GLY A 69 -0.53 -14.75 4.37
N LYS A 70 0.67 -15.10 4.81
CA LYS A 70 1.14 -14.81 6.17
C LYS A 70 1.43 -13.32 6.31
N VAL A 71 0.83 -12.70 7.31
CA VAL A 71 1.07 -11.32 7.72
C VAL A 71 1.90 -11.32 8.99
N THR A 72 2.93 -10.49 9.01
CA THR A 72 3.72 -10.18 10.20
C THR A 72 3.60 -8.70 10.51
N LEU A 73 3.04 -8.38 11.66
CA LEU A 73 2.89 -7.02 12.18
C LEU A 73 3.91 -6.80 13.27
N GLU A 74 4.73 -5.77 13.11
CA GLU A 74 5.70 -5.39 14.13
C GLU A 74 5.03 -4.71 15.32
N GLY A 75 5.68 -4.77 16.49
CA GLY A 75 5.28 -3.96 17.63
C GLY A 75 5.48 -2.47 17.33
N GLY A 76 4.65 -1.62 17.93
CA GLY A 76 4.71 -0.20 17.65
C GLY A 76 3.75 0.64 18.47
N LYS A 77 3.48 1.84 17.97
CA LYS A 77 2.57 2.81 18.57
C LYS A 77 1.66 3.40 17.51
N ILE A 78 0.38 3.44 17.82
CA ILE A 78 -0.68 3.96 16.96
C ILE A 78 -1.49 5.00 17.73
N TYR A 79 -2.07 5.97 17.03
CA TYR A 79 -2.97 6.96 17.62
C TYR A 79 -4.41 6.45 17.59
N LEU A 80 -5.04 6.35 18.76
CA LEU A 80 -6.43 5.92 18.90
C LEU A 80 -7.14 6.59 20.07
N ARG A 81 -8.33 7.12 19.79
CA ARG A 81 -9.26 7.76 20.73
C ARG A 81 -8.56 8.78 21.62
N GLY A 82 -7.84 9.72 21.01
CA GLY A 82 -7.22 10.82 21.73
C GLY A 82 -5.84 10.53 22.33
N ALA A 83 -5.30 9.31 22.18
CA ALA A 83 -4.05 8.91 22.83
C ALA A 83 -3.19 7.98 21.97
N VAL A 84 -1.88 8.05 22.19
CA VAL A 84 -0.93 7.09 21.61
C VAL A 84 -0.99 5.78 22.39
N ARG A 85 -1.29 4.69 21.69
CA ARG A 85 -1.46 3.34 22.24
C ARG A 85 -0.36 2.42 21.72
N LYS A 86 0.20 1.58 22.60
CA LYS A 86 1.17 0.55 22.23
C LYS A 86 0.43 -0.63 21.62
N VAL A 87 0.93 -1.14 20.51
CA VAL A 87 0.50 -2.41 19.92
C VAL A 87 1.64 -3.42 19.99
N GLU A 88 1.31 -4.66 20.31
CA GLU A 88 2.28 -5.75 20.34
C GLU A 88 2.49 -6.35 18.95
N LYS A 89 3.58 -7.09 18.78
CA LYS A 89 3.86 -7.86 17.57
C LYS A 89 2.82 -8.97 17.43
N GLU A 90 2.26 -9.15 16.24
CA GLU A 90 1.28 -10.21 15.96
C GLU A 90 1.56 -10.85 14.58
N GLU A 91 1.20 -12.13 14.43
CA GLU A 91 1.29 -12.85 13.16
C GLU A 91 -0.03 -13.60 12.90
N PHE A 92 -0.61 -13.44 11.71
CA PHE A 92 -1.81 -14.17 11.29
C PHE A 92 -1.86 -14.34 9.77
N THR A 93 -2.74 -15.20 9.29
CA THR A 93 -2.91 -15.46 7.84
C THR A 93 -4.16 -14.76 7.34
N ILE A 94 -4.08 -14.13 6.17
CA ILE A 94 -5.20 -13.47 5.50
C ILE A 94 -5.56 -14.15 4.17
N PRO A 95 -6.81 -14.06 3.72
CA PRO A 95 -7.17 -14.47 2.36
C PRO A 95 -6.55 -13.54 1.31
N LEU A 96 -6.03 -14.13 0.23
CA LEU A 96 -5.29 -13.41 -0.83
C LEU A 96 -6.15 -13.00 -2.03
N SER A 97 -7.41 -13.41 -2.12
CA SER A 97 -8.29 -13.16 -3.28
C SER A 97 -9.44 -12.20 -2.98
N THR A 98 -9.31 -11.42 -1.91
CA THR A 98 -10.36 -10.53 -1.39
C THR A 98 -9.76 -9.23 -0.90
N ILE A 99 -10.61 -8.24 -0.66
CA ILE A 99 -10.23 -7.04 0.08
C ILE A 99 -10.16 -7.40 1.57
N VAL A 100 -9.04 -7.11 2.19
CA VAL A 100 -8.77 -7.34 3.61
C VAL A 100 -8.40 -6.02 4.27
N ARG A 101 -9.07 -5.70 5.37
CA ARG A 101 -8.73 -4.54 6.21
C ARG A 101 -8.06 -5.05 7.46
N ILE A 102 -6.78 -4.75 7.62
CA ILE A 102 -6.04 -5.05 8.85
C ILE A 102 -6.11 -3.83 9.75
N GLY A 103 -6.34 -4.07 11.02
CA GLY A 103 -6.52 -3.02 12.00
C GLY A 103 -6.44 -3.55 13.41
N VAL A 104 -6.77 -2.70 14.37
CA VAL A 104 -6.83 -3.11 15.77
C VAL A 104 -8.24 -3.01 16.32
N TYR A 105 -8.57 -3.96 17.19
CA TYR A 105 -9.73 -3.85 18.05
C TYR A 105 -9.35 -3.07 19.30
N TYR A 106 -10.13 -2.02 19.57
CA TYR A 106 -10.08 -1.24 20.80
C TYR A 106 -11.02 -1.88 21.82
N VAL A 107 -10.44 -2.42 22.88
CA VAL A 107 -11.17 -3.17 23.92
C VAL A 107 -10.99 -2.47 25.25
N GLU A 108 -12.12 -2.05 25.83
CA GLU A 108 -12.17 -1.49 27.18
C GLU A 108 -12.58 -2.57 28.18
N SER A 109 -11.87 -2.61 29.30
CA SER A 109 -12.25 -3.41 30.46
C SER A 109 -12.07 -2.60 31.73
N THR A 110 -12.89 -2.89 32.74
CA THR A 110 -12.79 -2.27 34.05
C THR A 110 -12.15 -3.26 35.01
N ILE A 111 -11.00 -2.89 35.58
CA ILE A 111 -10.25 -3.68 36.55
C ILE A 111 -10.59 -3.17 37.94
N THR A 112 -11.01 -4.06 38.82
CA THR A 112 -11.33 -3.74 40.22
C THR A 112 -10.33 -4.41 41.15
N GLU A 113 -10.44 -4.14 42.44
CA GLU A 113 -9.63 -4.75 43.50
C GLU A 113 -9.78 -6.28 43.60
N LEU A 114 -10.81 -6.84 42.97
CA LEU A 114 -11.01 -8.29 42.87
C LEU A 114 -10.08 -8.92 41.83
N GLU A 115 -9.69 -8.15 40.81
CA GLU A 115 -8.80 -8.58 39.74
C GLU A 115 -7.34 -8.18 40.01
N ASP A 116 -7.12 -7.02 40.65
CA ASP A 116 -5.81 -6.53 41.06
C ASP A 116 -5.83 -6.07 42.52
N GLU A 117 -5.28 -6.90 43.41
CA GLU A 117 -5.23 -6.63 44.85
C GLU A 117 -4.44 -5.36 45.20
N ASN A 118 -3.54 -4.89 44.32
CA ASN A 118 -2.76 -3.66 44.54
C ASN A 118 -3.60 -2.39 44.42
N LEU A 119 -4.86 -2.50 43.96
CA LEU A 119 -5.80 -1.38 43.96
C LEU A 119 -6.40 -1.09 45.35
N ARG A 120 -6.06 -1.90 46.37
CA ARG A 120 -6.40 -1.63 47.76
C ARG A 120 -5.46 -0.62 48.41
N ASP A 121 -5.93 0.01 49.48
CA ASP A 121 -5.14 1.03 50.17
C ASP A 121 -3.85 0.44 50.81
N PRO A 122 -2.65 0.95 50.45
CA PRO A 122 -1.39 0.41 50.92
C PRO A 122 -0.96 0.95 52.30
N ALA A 123 -1.70 1.88 52.92
CA ALA A 123 -1.24 2.61 54.10
C ALA A 123 -1.34 1.77 55.39
N ILE A 124 -0.28 1.00 55.68
CA ILE A 124 -0.16 0.17 56.89
C ILE A 124 -0.32 1.01 58.16
N GLY A 125 -1.09 0.51 59.13
CA GLY A 125 -1.28 1.16 60.44
C GLY A 125 -2.33 2.27 60.45
N THR A 126 -3.01 2.51 59.32
CA THR A 126 -4.14 3.42 59.23
C THR A 126 -5.47 2.66 59.27
N ARG A 127 -6.58 3.36 59.54
CA ARG A 127 -7.92 2.74 59.59
C ARG A 127 -8.34 2.17 58.23
N ASN A 128 -7.89 2.79 57.16
CA ASN A 128 -8.25 2.46 55.78
C ASN A 128 -7.33 1.43 55.14
N TYR A 129 -6.39 0.82 55.87
CA TYR A 129 -5.53 -0.23 55.34
C TYR A 129 -6.36 -1.36 54.70
N GLN A 130 -6.04 -1.73 53.45
CA GLN A 130 -6.75 -2.72 52.63
C GLN A 130 -8.20 -2.39 52.23
N GLU A 131 -8.69 -1.18 52.51
CA GLU A 131 -9.96 -0.69 51.95
C GLU A 131 -9.93 -0.70 50.41
N VAL A 132 -11.12 -0.83 49.82
CA VAL A 132 -11.29 -0.87 48.36
C VAL A 132 -10.97 0.50 47.75
N GLY A 133 -10.00 0.55 46.86
CA GLY A 133 -9.66 1.76 46.12
C GLY A 133 -10.49 1.93 44.84
N ALA A 134 -10.13 2.95 44.05
CA ALA A 134 -10.78 3.20 42.77
C ALA A 134 -10.43 2.09 41.76
N ALA A 135 -11.40 1.70 40.92
CA ALA A 135 -11.18 0.84 39.77
C ALA A 135 -10.29 1.50 38.70
N ARG A 136 -9.81 0.73 37.72
CA ARG A 136 -9.05 1.21 36.56
C ARG A 136 -9.78 0.89 35.27
N LEU A 137 -9.88 1.87 34.37
CA LEU A 137 -10.23 1.61 32.97
C LEU A 137 -8.97 1.14 32.26
N LYS A 138 -8.95 -0.13 31.85
CA LYS A 138 -7.89 -0.73 31.05
C LYS A 138 -8.33 -0.73 29.59
N VAL A 139 -7.42 -0.29 28.73
CA VAL A 139 -7.59 -0.30 27.29
C VAL A 139 -6.57 -1.28 26.73
N SER A 140 -7.03 -2.21 25.90
CA SER A 140 -6.17 -3.14 25.17
C SER A 140 -6.42 -2.99 23.67
N THR A 141 -5.34 -3.01 22.90
CA THR A 141 -5.37 -2.98 21.43
C THR A 141 -4.93 -4.33 20.91
N ILE A 142 -5.80 -4.99 20.15
CA ILE A 142 -5.55 -6.35 19.64
C ILE A 142 -5.56 -6.30 18.12
N TRP A 143 -4.46 -6.73 17.49
CA TRP A 143 -4.38 -6.83 16.04
C TRP A 143 -5.34 -7.88 15.50
N SER A 144 -6.01 -7.55 14.42
CA SER A 144 -6.88 -8.46 13.71
C SER A 144 -7.18 -7.94 12.31
N TYR A 145 -8.04 -8.62 11.59
CA TYR A 145 -8.46 -8.22 10.25
C TYR A 145 -9.94 -8.46 10.03
N GLN A 146 -10.51 -7.71 9.10
CA GLN A 146 -11.84 -7.95 8.56
C GLN A 146 -11.72 -8.22 7.06
N ALA A 147 -12.29 -9.34 6.62
CA ALA A 147 -12.37 -9.71 5.23
C ALA A 147 -13.80 -10.19 4.93
N GLU A 148 -14.23 -10.05 3.69
CA GLU A 148 -15.54 -10.54 3.26
C GLU A 148 -15.65 -12.06 3.49
N GLY A 149 -16.73 -12.50 4.16
CA GLY A 149 -16.95 -13.92 4.47
C GLY A 149 -16.11 -14.50 5.61
N VAL A 150 -15.28 -13.70 6.30
CA VAL A 150 -14.48 -14.16 7.45
C VAL A 150 -14.88 -13.43 8.72
N THR A 151 -15.37 -14.18 9.72
CA THR A 151 -15.64 -13.65 11.06
C THR A 151 -14.48 -13.97 11.99
N THR A 152 -13.79 -12.94 12.48
CA THR A 152 -12.82 -13.06 13.57
C THR A 152 -13.52 -12.93 14.93
N ASN A 153 -13.14 -13.74 15.92
CA ASN A 153 -13.70 -13.71 17.29
C ASN A 153 -13.24 -12.52 18.14
N ALA A 154 -12.88 -11.40 17.51
CA ALA A 154 -12.42 -10.22 18.22
C ALA A 154 -13.62 -9.35 18.61
N SER A 155 -13.69 -9.00 19.91
CA SER A 155 -14.71 -8.13 20.48
C SER A 155 -14.13 -6.74 20.69
N GLY A 156 -14.89 -5.69 20.37
CA GLY A 156 -14.48 -4.30 20.52
C GLY A 156 -14.80 -3.46 19.28
N GLU A 157 -14.40 -2.19 19.32
CA GLU A 157 -14.51 -1.30 18.18
C GLU A 157 -13.31 -1.49 17.24
N PHE A 158 -13.56 -1.70 15.95
CA PHE A 158 -12.50 -1.98 14.97
C PHE A 158 -12.03 -0.71 14.28
N TYR A 159 -10.71 -0.48 14.29
CA TYR A 159 -10.05 0.65 13.64
C TYR A 159 -9.16 0.12 12.51
N PRO A 160 -9.52 0.30 11.22
CA PRO A 160 -8.70 -0.14 10.10
C PRO A 160 -7.46 0.74 9.97
N ILE A 161 -6.31 0.11 9.74
CA ILE A 161 -5.01 0.78 9.59
C ILE A 161 -4.44 0.51 8.19
N TYR A 162 -4.50 -0.75 7.75
CA TYR A 162 -3.99 -1.19 6.46
C TYR A 162 -5.10 -1.76 5.60
N ASN A 163 -5.16 -1.33 4.34
CA ASN A 163 -6.04 -1.92 3.34
C ASN A 163 -5.21 -2.80 2.42
N ILE A 164 -5.69 -4.01 2.17
CA ILE A 164 -5.03 -4.99 1.33
C ILE A 164 -6.02 -5.43 0.28
N GLU A 165 -5.60 -5.39 -0.97
CA GLU A 165 -6.38 -5.89 -2.09
C GLU A 165 -5.58 -6.96 -2.79
N ASN A 166 -6.16 -8.16 -2.88
CA ASN A 166 -5.56 -9.29 -3.58
C ASN A 166 -4.11 -9.62 -3.14
N GLY A 167 -3.82 -9.53 -1.83
CA GLY A 167 -2.49 -9.77 -1.27
C GLY A 167 -1.48 -8.65 -1.47
N VAL A 168 -1.90 -7.51 -2.02
CA VAL A 168 -1.09 -6.30 -2.14
C VAL A 168 -1.54 -5.29 -1.09
N LEU A 169 -0.61 -4.87 -0.23
CA LEU A 169 -0.83 -3.76 0.69
C LEU A 169 -1.08 -2.50 -0.15
N ILE A 170 -2.31 -2.01 -0.13
CA ILE A 170 -2.63 -0.66 -0.58
C ILE A 170 -2.24 0.23 0.59
N GLU A 171 -1.02 0.74 0.53
CA GLU A 171 -0.52 1.72 1.49
C GLU A 171 -1.32 3.01 1.33
N HIS A 172 -2.43 3.09 2.04
CA HIS A 172 -3.14 4.33 2.21
C HIS A 172 -2.45 5.06 3.36
N SER A 173 -1.32 5.69 3.07
CA SER A 173 -0.83 6.79 3.91
C SER A 173 -1.43 8.07 3.37
N PRO A 174 -2.61 8.54 3.81
CA PRO A 174 -2.70 9.97 4.02
C PRO A 174 -1.82 10.25 5.24
N PRO A 175 -0.72 11.02 5.11
CA PRO A 175 0.02 11.44 6.28
C PRO A 175 -0.95 12.06 7.31
N PRO A 176 -0.70 11.87 8.62
CA PRO A 176 -1.38 12.63 9.68
C PRO A 176 -1.40 14.07 9.20
N GLN A 177 -2.62 14.59 8.98
CA GLN A 177 -2.93 15.82 8.23
C GLN A 177 -1.70 16.69 8.14
N ALA A 178 -1.07 16.65 6.96
CA ALA A 178 0.11 17.41 6.61
C ALA A 178 0.09 18.73 7.39
N ASN A 179 0.95 18.79 8.42
CA ASN A 179 1.23 19.95 9.25
C ASN A 179 0.99 21.21 8.40
N ILE A 180 0.24 22.20 8.88
CA ILE A 180 -0.02 23.43 8.10
C ILE A 180 1.27 23.93 7.44
N VAL A 181 2.40 23.74 8.12
CA VAL A 181 3.75 23.95 7.60
C VAL A 181 4.11 23.02 6.43
N THR A 182 3.96 21.69 6.52
CA THR A 182 4.26 20.78 5.41
C THR A 182 3.31 20.94 4.23
N THR A 183 2.02 21.21 4.46
CA THR A 183 1.07 21.55 3.37
C THR A 183 1.45 22.87 2.69
N ALA A 184 1.84 23.89 3.49
CA ALA A 184 2.29 25.16 2.93
C ALA A 184 3.60 25.02 2.15
N LEU A 185 4.55 24.21 2.64
CA LEU A 185 5.79 23.88 1.95
C LEU A 185 5.52 23.10 0.67
N ALA A 186 4.66 22.09 0.70
CA ALA A 186 4.29 21.31 -0.49
C ALA A 186 3.60 22.19 -1.55
N ARG A 187 2.70 23.08 -1.14
CA ARG A 187 2.07 24.04 -2.05
C ARG A 187 3.11 24.95 -2.70
N TYR A 188 4.00 25.52 -1.89
CA TYR A 188 5.08 26.39 -2.37
C TYR A 188 6.01 25.66 -3.34
N ASP A 189 6.44 24.44 -3.00
CA ASP A 189 7.34 23.64 -3.82
C ASP A 189 6.68 23.21 -5.15
N LYS A 190 5.41 22.80 -5.11
CA LYS A 190 4.63 22.49 -6.33
C LYS A 190 4.50 23.71 -7.24
N GLU A 191 4.20 24.88 -6.67
CA GLU A 191 4.11 26.14 -7.43
C GLU A 191 5.47 26.58 -8.02
N ALA A 192 6.57 26.29 -7.33
CA ALA A 192 7.91 26.67 -7.75
C ALA A 192 8.55 25.69 -8.76
N ASN A 193 8.43 24.38 -8.53
CA ASN A 193 9.22 23.35 -9.20
C ASN A 193 8.37 22.26 -9.88
N GLY A 194 7.07 22.14 -9.57
CA GLY A 194 6.24 21.02 -10.03
C GLY A 194 6.62 19.69 -9.37
N SER A 195 6.53 18.58 -10.12
CA SER A 195 6.95 17.25 -9.64
C SER A 195 8.33 16.90 -10.21
N TYR A 196 9.28 16.49 -9.36
CA TYR A 196 10.65 16.20 -9.77
C TYR A 196 11.30 15.10 -8.93
N VAL A 197 12.27 14.41 -9.53
CA VAL A 197 13.11 13.41 -8.86
C VAL A 197 14.33 14.10 -8.27
N VAL A 198 14.59 13.87 -6.98
CA VAL A 198 15.75 14.42 -6.28
C VAL A 198 16.98 13.53 -6.51
N ASN A 199 16.83 12.22 -6.29
CA ASN A 199 17.88 11.22 -6.47
C ASN A 199 17.25 9.82 -6.62
N GLY A 200 17.88 8.95 -7.40
CA GLY A 200 17.46 7.55 -7.56
C GLY A 200 16.18 7.42 -8.37
N LEU A 201 15.30 6.50 -7.95
CA LEU A 201 14.03 6.17 -8.64
C LEU A 201 14.20 5.79 -10.12
N GLU A 202 15.37 5.25 -10.45
CA GLU A 202 15.65 4.77 -11.80
C GLU A 202 14.79 3.56 -12.12
N VAL A 203 14.17 3.59 -13.29
CA VAL A 203 13.31 2.51 -13.77
C VAL A 203 14.13 1.58 -14.65
N MET A 204 14.29 0.34 -14.21
CA MET A 204 14.95 -0.72 -14.96
C MET A 204 13.93 -1.74 -15.45
N PHE A 205 14.02 -2.08 -16.74
CA PHE A 205 13.27 -3.21 -17.29
C PHE A 205 13.95 -4.52 -16.88
N LEU A 206 13.20 -5.42 -16.25
CA LEU A 206 13.76 -6.68 -15.76
C LEU A 206 13.50 -7.82 -16.75
N GLN A 207 12.23 -8.10 -17.03
CA GLN A 207 11.84 -9.17 -17.95
C GLN A 207 10.38 -9.04 -18.40
N LYS A 208 10.08 -9.69 -19.53
CA LYS A 208 8.71 -10.01 -19.95
C LYS A 208 8.34 -11.37 -19.38
N LYS A 209 7.18 -11.49 -18.75
CA LYS A 209 6.66 -12.79 -18.31
C LYS A 209 5.91 -13.44 -19.49
N GLU A 210 6.34 -14.62 -19.92
CA GLU A 210 5.65 -15.38 -20.96
C GLU A 210 4.38 -16.04 -20.37
N GLY A 211 3.23 -15.83 -21.03
CA GLY A 211 1.89 -16.28 -20.59
C GLY A 211 0.77 -15.34 -21.09
N GLU A 212 -0.49 -15.76 -21.00
CA GLU A 212 -1.66 -14.95 -21.37
C GLU A 212 -1.62 -13.58 -20.64
N GLY A 213 -1.44 -12.50 -21.40
CA GLY A 213 -1.40 -11.11 -20.90
C GLY A 213 -0.02 -10.43 -20.84
N GLY A 214 1.08 -11.13 -21.16
CA GLY A 214 2.37 -10.50 -21.50
C GLY A 214 2.88 -9.41 -20.54
N LYS A 215 2.84 -9.63 -19.21
CA LYS A 215 3.20 -8.56 -18.25
C LYS A 215 4.67 -8.15 -18.36
N LYS A 216 4.94 -6.85 -18.39
CA LYS A 216 6.28 -6.26 -18.29
C LYS A 216 6.60 -5.96 -16.85
N ILE A 217 7.72 -6.49 -16.35
CA ILE A 217 8.17 -6.27 -14.97
C ILE A 217 9.27 -5.22 -14.99
N PHE A 218 9.05 -4.15 -14.23
CA PHE A 218 10.00 -3.09 -13.98
C PHE A 218 10.45 -3.13 -12.52
N VAL A 219 11.69 -2.69 -12.29
CA VAL A 219 12.21 -2.38 -10.96
C VAL A 219 12.36 -0.87 -10.89
N ILE A 220 11.81 -0.28 -9.85
CA ILE A 220 12.07 1.11 -9.48
C ILE A 220 13.05 1.06 -8.32
N ASN A 221 14.25 1.61 -8.51
CA ASN A 221 15.28 1.63 -7.48
C ASN A 221 14.90 2.54 -6.32
N GLU A 222 15.57 2.38 -5.18
CA GLU A 222 15.47 3.31 -4.05
C GLU A 222 15.77 4.75 -4.49
N GLY A 223 15.18 5.71 -3.79
CA GLY A 223 15.37 7.11 -4.10
C GLY A 223 14.33 8.03 -3.47
N LYS A 224 14.42 9.30 -3.82
CA LYS A 224 13.55 10.37 -3.33
C LYS A 224 13.01 11.20 -4.48
N ALA A 225 11.72 11.51 -4.44
CA ALA A 225 11.07 12.45 -5.34
C ALA A 225 10.14 13.38 -4.57
N HIS A 226 9.87 14.53 -5.17
CA HIS A 226 8.78 15.41 -4.79
C HIS A 226 7.67 15.24 -5.83
N VAL A 227 6.51 14.73 -5.41
CA VAL A 227 5.35 14.53 -6.27
C VAL A 227 4.23 15.43 -5.75
N ASP A 228 3.80 16.37 -6.58
CA ASP A 228 2.83 17.41 -6.17
C ASP A 228 3.25 18.18 -4.91
N GLY A 229 4.56 18.36 -4.71
CA GLY A 229 5.15 19.05 -3.56
C GLY A 229 5.31 18.20 -2.30
N TYR A 230 4.84 16.95 -2.30
CA TYR A 230 5.06 16.02 -1.19
C TYR A 230 6.31 15.18 -1.43
N GLU A 231 7.17 15.08 -0.41
CA GLU A 231 8.32 14.19 -0.45
C GLU A 231 7.86 12.72 -0.35
N ILE A 232 8.31 11.91 -1.30
CA ILE A 232 8.16 10.45 -1.33
C ILE A 232 9.56 9.86 -1.32
N GLU A 233 9.81 8.97 -0.37
CA GLU A 233 11.07 8.22 -0.25
C GLU A 233 10.78 6.73 -0.38
N LEU A 234 11.43 6.08 -1.34
CA LEU A 234 11.47 4.62 -1.45
C LEU A 234 12.79 4.13 -0.82
N PRO A 235 12.76 3.51 0.37
CA PRO A 235 13.98 3.05 1.05
C PRO A 235 14.59 1.79 0.42
N HIS A 236 13.84 1.09 -0.43
CA HIS A 236 14.30 -0.10 -1.14
C HIS A 236 13.64 -0.18 -2.52
N SER A 237 14.29 -0.91 -3.43
CA SER A 237 13.76 -1.13 -4.78
C SER A 237 12.43 -1.88 -4.76
N ILE A 238 11.45 -1.43 -5.54
CA ILE A 238 10.15 -2.08 -5.71
C ILE A 238 10.01 -2.68 -7.10
N ARG A 239 9.31 -3.81 -7.20
CA ARG A 239 8.93 -4.41 -8.49
C ARG A 239 7.51 -4.03 -8.84
N VAL A 240 7.33 -3.46 -10.02
CA VAL A 240 6.02 -3.06 -10.56
C VAL A 240 5.77 -3.83 -11.86
N SER A 241 4.57 -4.36 -12.03
CA SER A 241 4.15 -5.05 -13.25
C SER A 241 3.09 -4.22 -13.97
N PHE A 242 3.26 -4.07 -15.27
CA PHE A 242 2.27 -3.45 -16.15
C PHE A 242 1.81 -4.46 -17.18
N ASP A 243 0.52 -4.42 -17.49
CA ASP A 243 -0.04 -5.20 -18.58
C ASP A 243 0.44 -4.60 -19.91
N GLU A 244 0.78 -5.47 -20.87
CA GLU A 244 1.22 -5.03 -22.19
C GLU A 244 0.00 -4.82 -23.09
N ASP A 245 -0.28 -3.55 -23.41
CA ASP A 245 -1.32 -3.14 -24.36
C ASP A 245 -0.69 -2.31 -25.50
N PRO A 246 -0.07 -2.97 -26.50
CA PRO A 246 0.58 -2.28 -27.59
C PRO A 246 -0.46 -1.90 -28.66
N ASP A 247 -0.39 -0.66 -29.13
CA ASP A 247 -1.13 -0.26 -30.33
C ASP A 247 -0.40 -0.80 -31.57
N ILE A 248 -1.04 -1.73 -32.28
CA ILE A 248 -0.43 -2.44 -33.42
C ILE A 248 -0.91 -1.82 -34.73
N LYS A 249 0.03 -1.37 -35.54
CA LYS A 249 -0.21 -0.92 -36.92
C LYS A 249 -0.02 -2.06 -37.90
N SER A 250 -0.99 -2.25 -38.79
CA SER A 250 -0.84 -3.13 -39.95
C SER A 250 -0.09 -2.42 -41.07
N VAL A 251 1.00 -3.00 -41.53
CA VAL A 251 1.77 -2.51 -42.69
C VAL A 251 1.65 -3.53 -43.80
N GLU A 252 1.04 -3.13 -44.92
CA GLU A 252 0.94 -3.97 -46.11
C GLU A 252 2.07 -3.66 -47.10
N SER A 253 2.73 -4.72 -47.58
CA SER A 253 3.66 -4.69 -48.70
C SER A 253 4.81 -3.69 -48.56
N GLU A 254 5.71 -3.92 -47.60
CA GLU A 254 6.98 -3.20 -47.52
C GLU A 254 7.99 -3.77 -48.54
N PRO A 255 8.34 -3.05 -49.62
CA PRO A 255 9.17 -3.59 -50.68
C PRO A 255 10.65 -3.49 -50.31
N HIS A 256 11.37 -4.61 -50.46
CA HIS A 256 12.82 -4.67 -50.27
C HIS A 256 13.50 -5.30 -51.47
N THR A 257 14.60 -4.71 -51.92
CA THR A 257 15.42 -5.27 -53.00
C THR A 257 16.49 -6.18 -52.42
N PHE A 258 16.53 -7.43 -52.88
CA PHE A 258 17.51 -8.40 -52.40
C PHE A 258 18.96 -8.00 -52.75
N GLN A 259 19.73 -7.60 -51.74
CA GLN A 259 21.15 -7.27 -51.84
C GLN A 259 21.95 -8.15 -50.87
N PRO A 260 22.36 -9.35 -51.30
CA PRO A 260 23.01 -10.31 -50.41
C PRO A 260 24.43 -9.89 -50.03
N ASN A 261 24.86 -10.28 -48.83
CA ASN A 261 26.27 -10.30 -48.44
C ASN A 261 27.05 -11.41 -49.20
N SER A 262 28.36 -11.52 -48.94
CA SER A 262 29.24 -12.53 -49.56
C SER A 262 28.80 -13.99 -49.36
N GLN A 263 27.88 -14.26 -48.43
CA GLN A 263 27.31 -15.57 -48.12
C GLN A 263 25.90 -15.79 -48.69
N ARG A 264 25.41 -14.89 -49.57
CA ARG A 264 24.05 -14.94 -50.14
C ARG A 264 22.92 -14.77 -49.12
N VAL A 265 23.20 -14.13 -47.98
CA VAL A 265 22.21 -13.81 -46.95
C VAL A 265 21.98 -12.30 -46.93
N MET A 266 20.74 -11.86 -46.71
CA MET A 266 20.40 -10.46 -46.52
C MET A 266 19.67 -10.31 -45.18
N GLU A 267 20.19 -9.43 -44.32
CA GLU A 267 19.44 -8.93 -43.17
C GLU A 267 18.45 -7.87 -43.66
N LEU A 268 17.17 -8.09 -43.39
CA LEU A 268 16.10 -7.19 -43.79
C LEU A 268 15.88 -6.14 -42.70
N LYS A 269 16.27 -4.90 -42.97
CA LYS A 269 15.94 -3.78 -42.08
C LYS A 269 14.58 -3.20 -42.50
N VAL A 270 13.53 -3.56 -41.77
CA VAL A 270 12.21 -2.97 -41.97
C VAL A 270 12.17 -1.51 -41.54
N ASN A 271 11.31 -0.73 -42.17
CA ASN A 271 11.09 0.68 -41.87
C ASN A 271 10.30 0.86 -40.56
N ASP A 272 9.27 0.05 -40.35
CA ASP A 272 8.42 0.07 -39.16
C ASP A 272 8.88 -1.01 -38.15
N PHE A 273 10.03 -0.78 -37.50
CA PHE A 273 10.51 -1.61 -36.37
C PHE A 273 10.00 -1.04 -35.04
N PRO A 274 9.64 -1.86 -34.02
CA PRO A 274 9.71 -3.32 -33.93
C PRO A 274 8.52 -4.09 -34.54
N ILE A 275 8.77 -5.32 -35.00
CA ILE A 275 7.75 -6.20 -35.61
C ILE A 275 7.07 -7.05 -34.53
N SER A 276 5.73 -7.00 -34.48
CA SER A 276 4.94 -7.89 -33.61
C SER A 276 4.71 -9.27 -34.23
N GLU A 277 4.37 -9.32 -35.52
CA GLU A 277 4.06 -10.57 -36.24
C GLU A 277 4.30 -10.36 -37.74
N ILE A 278 4.84 -11.37 -38.44
CA ILE A 278 4.95 -11.38 -39.90
C ILE A 278 3.88 -12.32 -40.45
N LYS A 279 2.87 -11.74 -41.12
CA LYS A 279 1.75 -12.52 -41.68
C LYS A 279 2.05 -13.14 -43.04
N LYS A 280 2.72 -12.40 -43.92
CA LYS A 280 2.98 -12.81 -45.31
C LYS A 280 4.29 -12.23 -45.83
N VAL A 281 5.04 -13.04 -46.56
CA VAL A 281 6.23 -12.62 -47.30
C VAL A 281 6.07 -13.09 -48.74
N ASP A 282 6.10 -12.14 -49.68
CA ASP A 282 6.08 -12.43 -51.12
C ASP A 282 7.47 -12.19 -51.71
N ILE A 283 8.03 -13.19 -52.41
CA ILE A 283 9.38 -13.14 -52.98
C ILE A 283 9.32 -13.35 -54.49
N THR A 284 9.94 -12.45 -55.26
CA THR A 284 10.13 -12.65 -56.71
C THR A 284 11.55 -13.12 -56.97
N VAL A 285 11.71 -14.33 -57.52
CA VAL A 285 13.02 -14.94 -57.82
C VAL A 285 13.26 -15.00 -59.33
N GLN A 286 14.40 -14.49 -59.79
CA GLN A 286 14.82 -14.68 -61.17
C GLN A 286 15.58 -16.01 -61.30
N LYS A 287 15.02 -16.96 -62.04
CA LYS A 287 15.67 -18.24 -62.37
C LYS A 287 16.07 -18.26 -63.84
N THR A 288 17.36 -18.45 -64.13
CA THR A 288 17.83 -18.71 -65.50
C THR A 288 17.80 -20.20 -65.74
N ILE A 289 17.09 -20.64 -66.78
CA ILE A 289 17.00 -22.05 -67.17
C ILE A 289 17.60 -22.17 -68.57
N THR A 290 18.58 -23.05 -68.72
CA THR A 290 19.13 -23.38 -70.05
C THR A 290 18.22 -24.41 -70.70
N VAL A 291 17.52 -24.02 -71.77
CA VAL A 291 16.73 -24.94 -72.58
C VAL A 291 17.48 -25.21 -73.88
N THR A 292 17.86 -26.47 -74.09
CA THR A 292 18.53 -26.90 -75.33
C THR A 292 17.48 -27.31 -76.34
N HIS A 293 17.29 -26.51 -77.39
CA HIS A 293 16.58 -26.96 -78.61
C HIS A 293 17.61 -27.31 -79.69
N GLY A 294 17.31 -28.33 -80.49
CA GLY A 294 18.19 -28.87 -81.53
C GLY A 294 18.94 -27.79 -82.33
N SER A 295 20.27 -27.95 -82.37
CA SER A 295 21.29 -27.19 -83.12
C SER A 295 21.21 -25.65 -83.15
N SER A 296 20.57 -24.99 -82.19
CA SER A 296 20.71 -23.54 -81.97
C SER A 296 20.30 -23.15 -80.54
N THR A 297 21.24 -22.61 -79.77
CA THR A 297 21.02 -22.12 -78.41
C THR A 297 20.30 -20.77 -78.46
N MET A 298 19.08 -20.68 -77.92
CA MET A 298 18.34 -19.42 -77.76
C MET A 298 18.03 -19.18 -76.28
N PHE A 299 18.40 -18.02 -75.74
CA PHE A 299 18.15 -17.68 -74.33
C PHE A 299 16.75 -17.04 -74.18
N PHE A 300 15.84 -17.72 -73.48
CA PHE A 300 14.56 -17.13 -73.07
C PHE A 300 14.60 -16.71 -71.59
N LYS A 301 14.18 -15.48 -71.30
CA LYS A 301 13.92 -15.01 -69.93
C LYS A 301 12.45 -15.25 -69.59
N PHE A 302 12.17 -16.08 -68.59
CA PHE A 302 10.83 -16.22 -67.99
C PHE A 302 10.81 -15.61 -66.60
N PHE A 303 9.75 -14.85 -66.29
CA PHE A 303 9.42 -14.41 -64.94
C PHE A 303 8.54 -15.47 -64.29
N ILE A 304 8.99 -16.06 -63.18
CA ILE A 304 8.19 -16.99 -62.38
C ILE A 304 8.02 -16.35 -61.00
N CYS A 305 6.78 -16.01 -60.65
CA CYS A 305 6.43 -15.58 -59.30
C CYS A 305 6.24 -16.84 -58.44
N ILE A 306 7.13 -17.09 -57.48
CA ILE A 306 7.02 -18.23 -56.56
C ILE A 306 6.58 -17.66 -55.21
N ILE A 307 5.34 -17.95 -54.80
CA ILE A 307 4.86 -17.64 -53.45
C ILE A 307 5.46 -18.70 -52.52
N LEU A 308 6.50 -18.33 -51.77
CA LEU A 308 7.13 -19.16 -50.75
C LEU A 308 6.70 -18.64 -49.38
N GLN A 309 5.78 -19.36 -48.74
CA GLN A 309 5.32 -19.07 -47.39
C GLN A 309 6.37 -19.58 -46.40
N LEU A 310 7.23 -18.67 -45.94
CA LEU A 310 8.24 -18.95 -44.91
C LEU A 310 7.72 -18.47 -43.56
N TYR A 311 7.71 -19.37 -42.58
CA TYR A 311 7.43 -19.03 -41.18
C TYR A 311 8.68 -18.39 -40.57
N PRO A 312 8.58 -17.22 -39.91
CA PRO A 312 9.71 -16.63 -39.21
C PRO A 312 9.92 -17.36 -37.87
N THR A 313 11.15 -17.82 -37.63
CA THR A 313 11.68 -17.94 -36.27
C THR A 313 12.20 -16.56 -35.85
N ILE A 314 11.61 -16.04 -34.79
CA ILE A 314 11.96 -14.76 -34.12
C ILE A 314 13.36 -14.86 -33.52
#